data_AF-A0A9D8K4F4-F1
#
_entry.id   AF-A0A9D8K4F4-F1
#
_cell.length_a   1.000
_cell.length_b   1.000
_cell.length_c   1.000
_cell.angle_alpha   90.00
_cell.angle_beta   90.00
_cell.angle_gamma   90.00
#
_symmetry.space_group_name_H-M   'P 1'
#
loop_
_entity.id
_entity.type
_entity.pdbx_description
1 polymer ?
#
loop_
_entity_poly.entity_id
_entity_poly.type
_entity_poly.pdbx_seq_one_letter_code
_entity_poly.pdbx_strand_id
1 'polypeptide(L)'
;MKNATEKNPLDWLLEPNDIGVQYLAMRHLIKADAKELTAAKKKAHTEGPIANVLAKMQKEGYWEQPGAGYYPKYTATIWSVIVLAQLGASIDADERIATACSYLLEHTLTKGGQFTINGLPSGTVDCLQGNLCESLLDLGYEDPWLDKAFEWMARTVTGEGIAPMQNKAAPVRYYAGKCGPNFACGSNNKLPCAWGAVKVMLAFSKLPKPKRTALID
;
A
#
# COMPACT_ATOMS: atom_id res chain seq x y z
N MET A 1 25.98 -15.23 -39.85
CA MET A 1 25.95 -14.14 -38.85
C MET A 1 25.68 -14.76 -37.50
N LYS A 2 26.67 -14.80 -36.61
CA LYS A 2 26.45 -15.19 -35.21
C LYS A 2 25.76 -14.00 -34.55
N ASN A 3 24.53 -14.18 -34.09
CA ASN A 3 23.82 -13.15 -33.33
C ASN A 3 24.68 -12.73 -32.14
N ALA A 4 24.76 -11.42 -31.91
CA ALA A 4 25.39 -10.85 -30.75
C ALA A 4 24.86 -11.54 -29.49
N THR A 5 25.78 -11.91 -28.61
CA THR A 5 25.56 -12.51 -27.28
C THR A 5 24.28 -12.02 -26.62
N GLU A 6 23.29 -12.90 -26.45
CA GLU A 6 22.12 -12.65 -25.60
C GLU A 6 22.62 -12.40 -24.17
N LYS A 7 22.76 -11.14 -23.78
CA LYS A 7 23.04 -10.79 -22.39
C LYS A 7 21.86 -11.22 -21.55
N ASN A 8 22.12 -12.01 -20.51
CA ASN A 8 21.11 -12.42 -19.55
C ASN A 8 20.50 -11.16 -18.91
N PRO A 9 19.18 -10.92 -19.00
CA PRO A 9 18.54 -9.76 -18.38
C PRO A 9 18.79 -9.64 -16.86
N LEU A 10 19.07 -10.76 -16.18
CA LEU A 10 19.42 -10.75 -14.77
C LEU A 10 20.77 -10.08 -14.51
N ASP A 11 21.75 -10.25 -15.39
CA ASP A 11 23.06 -9.62 -15.22
C ASP A 11 22.93 -8.10 -15.25
N TRP A 12 22.05 -7.58 -16.12
CA TRP A 12 21.71 -6.16 -16.19
C TRP A 12 20.98 -5.65 -14.93
N LEU A 13 19.98 -6.41 -14.44
CA LEU A 13 19.25 -6.06 -13.22
C LEU A 13 20.11 -6.09 -11.95
N LEU A 14 21.21 -6.85 -11.96
CA LEU A 14 22.14 -6.98 -10.83
C LEU A 14 23.33 -6.02 -10.93
N GLU A 15 23.41 -5.18 -11.96
CA GLU A 15 24.45 -4.16 -12.08
C GLU A 15 24.43 -3.21 -10.86
N PRO A 16 25.61 -2.79 -10.36
CA PRO A 16 25.72 -2.03 -9.11
C PRO A 16 25.22 -0.58 -9.22
N ASN A 17 24.86 -0.13 -10.43
CA ASN A 17 24.49 1.25 -10.74
C ASN A 17 23.09 1.63 -10.25
N ASP A 18 22.18 0.66 -10.11
CA ASP A 18 20.85 0.88 -9.57
C ASP A 18 20.62 0.01 -8.33
N ILE A 19 20.89 0.61 -7.16
CA ILE A 19 20.78 -0.06 -5.85
C ILE A 19 19.36 -0.59 -5.60
N GLY A 20 18.33 0.15 -6.04
CA GLY A 20 16.94 -0.23 -5.82
C GLY A 20 16.55 -1.44 -6.68
N VAL A 21 16.88 -1.38 -7.97
CA VAL A 21 16.63 -2.48 -8.91
C VAL A 21 17.42 -3.72 -8.51
N GLN A 22 18.71 -3.57 -8.17
CA GLN A 22 19.55 -4.67 -7.70
C GLN A 22 18.95 -5.34 -6.47
N TYR A 23 18.58 -4.57 -5.45
CA TYR A 23 17.96 -5.12 -4.24
C TYR A 23 16.65 -5.88 -4.54
N LEU A 24 15.77 -5.33 -5.36
CA LEU A 24 14.52 -5.98 -5.72
C LEU A 24 14.74 -7.25 -6.56
N ALA A 25 15.69 -7.23 -7.49
CA ALA A 25 16.06 -8.40 -8.29
C ALA A 25 16.67 -9.52 -7.41
N MET A 26 17.55 -9.16 -6.48
CA MET A 26 18.11 -10.06 -5.48
C MET A 26 17.03 -10.70 -4.61
N ARG A 27 16.03 -9.90 -4.18
CA ARG A 27 14.92 -10.36 -3.34
C ARG A 27 13.96 -11.28 -4.09
N HIS A 28 13.53 -10.90 -5.28
CA HIS A 28 12.36 -11.48 -5.94
C HIS A 28 12.68 -12.45 -7.08
N LEU A 29 13.78 -12.22 -7.81
CA LEU A 29 14.09 -12.98 -9.03
C LEU A 29 15.10 -14.09 -8.75
N ILE A 30 16.26 -13.74 -8.17
CA ILE A 30 17.32 -14.73 -7.91
C ILE A 30 17.26 -15.33 -6.51
N LYS A 31 16.51 -14.70 -5.58
CA LYS A 31 16.38 -15.12 -4.18
C LYS A 31 17.75 -15.37 -3.54
N ALA A 32 18.57 -14.32 -3.53
CA ALA A 32 19.92 -14.32 -2.98
C ALA A 32 19.94 -14.83 -1.54
N ASP A 33 21.10 -15.29 -1.08
CA ASP A 33 21.22 -15.78 0.29
C ASP A 33 20.95 -14.67 1.33
N ALA A 34 20.67 -15.09 2.57
CA ALA A 34 20.27 -14.15 3.62
C ALA A 34 21.31 -13.06 3.91
N LYS A 35 22.61 -13.36 3.76
CA LYS A 35 23.69 -12.42 4.05
C LYS A 35 23.77 -11.38 2.94
N GLU A 36 23.77 -11.82 1.68
CA GLU A 36 23.79 -10.95 0.51
C GLU A 36 22.54 -10.06 0.46
N LEU A 37 21.36 -10.62 0.70
CA LEU A 37 20.11 -9.89 0.73
C LEU A 37 20.08 -8.85 1.86
N THR A 38 20.63 -9.17 3.05
CA THR A 38 20.73 -8.22 4.16
C THR A 38 21.63 -7.04 3.80
N ALA A 39 22.77 -7.29 3.15
CA ALA A 39 23.65 -6.22 2.70
C ALA A 39 22.99 -5.32 1.65
N ALA A 40 22.31 -5.92 0.66
CA ALA A 40 21.57 -5.19 -0.36
C ALA A 40 20.41 -4.37 0.23
N LYS A 41 19.65 -4.97 1.17
CA LYS A 41 18.57 -4.29 1.92
C LYS A 41 19.11 -3.07 2.64
N LYS A 42 20.21 -3.22 3.40
CA LYS A 42 20.85 -2.10 4.11
C LYS A 42 21.23 -0.98 3.15
N LYS A 43 21.92 -1.32 2.05
CA LYS A 43 22.34 -0.34 1.04
C LYS A 43 21.16 0.38 0.40
N ALA A 44 20.08 -0.34 0.08
CA ALA A 44 18.86 0.26 -0.47
C ALA A 44 18.24 1.31 0.47
N HIS A 45 18.28 1.08 1.79
CA HIS A 45 17.74 2.00 2.79
C HIS A 45 18.68 3.20 3.08
N THR A 46 19.98 3.09 2.81
CA THR A 46 20.96 4.16 3.12
C THR A 46 21.38 5.00 1.91
N GLU A 47 21.38 4.44 0.70
CA GLU A 47 21.98 5.07 -0.50
C GLU A 47 21.05 5.09 -1.73
N GLY A 48 19.90 4.42 -1.67
CA GLY A 48 19.01 4.26 -2.82
C GLY A 48 17.77 5.17 -2.81
N PRO A 49 16.79 4.87 -3.69
CA PRO A 49 15.53 5.60 -3.73
C PRO A 49 14.77 5.63 -2.40
N ILE A 50 14.88 4.58 -1.57
CA ILE A 50 14.28 4.55 -0.22
C ILE A 50 14.86 5.68 0.64
N ALA A 51 16.19 5.80 0.68
CA ALA A 51 16.89 6.86 1.41
C ALA A 51 16.43 8.26 0.94
N ASN A 52 16.30 8.43 -0.39
CA ASN A 52 15.87 9.70 -0.99
C ASN A 52 14.44 10.09 -0.61
N VAL A 53 13.53 9.11 -0.50
CA VAL A 53 12.15 9.37 -0.06
C VAL A 53 12.13 9.69 1.43
N LEU A 54 12.83 8.92 2.26
CA LEU A 54 12.89 9.13 3.71
C LEU A 54 13.60 10.43 4.10
N ALA A 55 14.55 10.91 3.31
CA ALA A 55 15.22 12.20 3.54
C ALA A 55 14.27 13.41 3.49
N LYS A 56 13.09 13.25 2.87
CA LYS A 56 12.04 14.28 2.79
C LYS A 56 10.96 14.13 3.86
N MET A 57 11.04 13.09 4.69
CA MET A 57 10.10 12.84 5.77
C MET A 57 10.32 13.84 6.90
N GLN A 58 9.23 14.39 7.43
CA GLN A 58 9.26 15.16 8.68
C GLN A 58 9.43 14.22 9.87
N LYS A 59 9.94 14.72 11.00
CA LYS A 59 10.23 13.90 12.19
C LYS A 59 9.00 13.15 12.71
N GLU A 60 7.81 13.72 12.54
CA GLU A 60 6.53 13.13 12.95
C GLU A 60 6.05 12.01 12.03
N GLY A 61 6.68 11.78 10.86
CA GLY A 61 6.33 10.69 9.96
C GLY A 61 5.52 11.07 8.72
N TYR A 62 5.36 12.37 8.43
CA TYR A 62 4.60 12.85 7.26
C TYR A 62 5.49 13.50 6.19
N TRP A 63 4.93 13.65 5.00
CA TRP A 63 5.53 14.39 3.89
C TRP A 63 4.65 15.59 3.52
N GLU A 64 5.28 16.68 3.07
CA GLU A 64 4.65 17.95 2.63
C GLU A 64 3.95 18.71 3.76
N GLN A 65 2.87 18.15 4.32
CA GLN A 65 2.03 18.81 5.32
C GLN A 65 1.34 17.78 6.23
N PRO A 66 1.01 18.15 7.48
CA PRO A 66 0.29 17.26 8.38
C PRO A 66 -1.15 17.00 7.91
N GLY A 67 -1.74 15.89 8.36
CA GLY A 67 -3.11 15.48 8.09
C GLY A 67 -3.21 14.19 7.26
N ALA A 68 -4.35 13.97 6.60
CA ALA A 68 -4.67 12.71 5.93
C ALA A 68 -3.71 12.32 4.79
N GLY A 69 -2.92 13.26 4.25
CA GLY A 69 -1.75 12.93 3.43
C GLY A 69 -2.02 12.52 1.98
N TYR A 70 -3.22 12.73 1.42
CA TYR A 70 -3.50 12.43 0.00
C TYR A 70 -3.04 13.54 -0.95
N TYR A 71 -3.06 14.79 -0.50
CA TYR A 71 -2.64 15.96 -1.30
C TYR A 71 -1.41 16.65 -0.70
N PRO A 72 -0.50 17.18 -1.53
CA PRO A 72 -0.48 17.09 -3.00
C PRO A 72 -0.27 15.65 -3.51
N LYS A 73 -0.82 15.36 -4.69
CA LYS A 73 -0.70 14.02 -5.28
C LYS A 73 0.77 13.70 -5.57
N TYR A 74 1.13 12.44 -5.38
CA TYR A 74 2.45 11.84 -5.63
C TYR A 74 3.57 12.19 -4.65
N THR A 75 3.43 13.23 -3.83
CA THR A 75 4.48 13.61 -2.87
C THR A 75 4.04 13.61 -1.41
N ALA A 76 2.73 13.72 -1.14
CA ALA A 76 2.22 13.63 0.22
C ALA A 76 2.31 12.22 0.83
N THR A 77 2.12 12.13 2.15
CA THR A 77 2.36 10.94 2.98
C THR A 77 1.83 9.63 2.41
N ILE A 78 0.59 9.58 1.91
CA ILE A 78 0.01 8.34 1.34
C ILE A 78 0.86 7.83 0.18
N TRP A 79 1.30 8.71 -0.71
CA TRP A 79 2.08 8.36 -1.89
C TRP A 79 3.51 7.96 -1.53
N SER A 80 4.10 8.67 -0.57
CA SER A 80 5.43 8.35 -0.03
C SER A 80 5.45 6.96 0.61
N VAL A 81 4.43 6.61 1.40
CA VAL A 81 4.31 5.26 1.99
C VAL A 81 4.11 4.19 0.90
N ILE A 82 3.25 4.43 -0.09
CA ILE A 82 3.04 3.49 -1.19
C ILE A 82 4.33 3.25 -1.99
N VAL A 83 5.08 4.32 -2.33
CA VAL A 83 6.32 4.16 -3.10
C VAL A 83 7.41 3.48 -2.25
N LEU A 84 7.49 3.75 -0.95
CA LEU A 84 8.40 3.03 -0.05
C LEU A 84 8.13 1.52 -0.06
N ALA A 85 6.86 1.12 0.01
CA ALA A 85 6.48 -0.29 -0.08
C ALA A 85 6.92 -0.91 -1.42
N GLN A 86 6.66 -0.21 -2.54
CA GLN A 86 7.05 -0.66 -3.88
C GLN A 86 8.56 -0.78 -4.06
N LEU A 87 9.34 0.11 -3.43
CA LEU A 87 10.80 0.07 -3.41
C LEU A 87 11.34 -1.05 -2.51
N GLY A 88 10.48 -1.76 -1.77
CA GLY A 88 10.86 -2.85 -0.88
C GLY A 88 11.42 -2.39 0.46
N ALA A 89 11.03 -1.19 0.91
CA ALA A 89 11.34 -0.71 2.24
C ALA A 89 10.72 -1.62 3.31
N SER A 90 11.27 -1.62 4.53
CA SER A 90 10.81 -2.49 5.60
C SER A 90 11.11 -1.91 6.97
N ILE A 91 10.16 -2.03 7.89
CA ILE A 91 10.30 -1.51 9.26
C ILE A 91 11.49 -2.11 10.02
N ASP A 92 11.91 -3.33 9.69
CA ASP A 92 13.06 -3.99 10.32
C ASP A 92 14.39 -3.36 9.93
N ALA A 93 14.43 -2.60 8.83
CA ALA A 93 15.65 -1.98 8.32
C ALA A 93 15.73 -0.47 8.64
N ASP A 94 14.61 0.20 8.87
CA ASP A 94 14.59 1.63 9.18
C ASP A 94 13.35 2.02 10.00
N GLU A 95 13.57 2.46 11.25
CA GLU A 95 12.50 2.81 12.20
C GLU A 95 11.60 3.95 11.71
N ARG A 96 12.09 4.82 10.82
CA ARG A 96 11.30 5.93 10.24
C ARG A 96 10.09 5.42 9.48
N ILE A 97 10.18 4.21 8.91
CA ILE A 97 9.09 3.58 8.18
C ILE A 97 7.96 3.22 9.15
N ALA A 98 8.28 2.70 10.34
CA ALA A 98 7.27 2.42 11.36
C ALA A 98 6.59 3.71 11.85
N THR A 99 7.37 4.78 12.04
CA THR A 99 6.84 6.12 12.36
C THR A 99 5.86 6.61 11.28
N ALA A 100 6.22 6.50 10.00
CA ALA A 100 5.36 6.89 8.89
C ALA A 100 4.07 6.05 8.80
N CYS A 101 4.16 4.74 9.03
CA CYS A 101 3.00 3.84 9.04
C CYS A 101 2.05 4.19 10.19
N SER A 102 2.59 4.44 11.38
CA SER A 102 1.80 4.87 12.55
C SER A 102 1.11 6.20 12.28
N TYR A 103 1.83 7.18 11.72
CA TYR A 103 1.26 8.48 11.35
C TYR A 103 0.10 8.31 10.37
N LEU A 104 0.31 7.49 9.33
CA LEU A 104 -0.70 7.21 8.31
C LEU A 104 -1.96 6.56 8.90
N LEU A 105 -1.82 5.59 9.79
CA LEU A 105 -2.99 5.00 10.45
C LEU A 105 -3.76 6.03 11.28
N GLU A 106 -3.07 6.85 12.06
CA GLU A 106 -3.70 7.86 12.91
C GLU A 106 -4.50 8.91 12.11
N HIS A 107 -4.00 9.31 10.94
CA HIS A 107 -4.55 10.45 10.20
C HIS A 107 -5.41 10.05 8.99
N THR A 108 -5.21 8.85 8.44
CA THR A 108 -5.82 8.42 7.18
C THR A 108 -6.87 7.32 7.39
N LEU A 109 -6.70 6.47 8.42
CA LEU A 109 -7.60 5.36 8.74
C LEU A 109 -8.68 5.82 9.74
N THR A 110 -9.95 5.73 9.31
CA THR A 110 -11.07 6.04 10.21
C THR A 110 -11.32 4.89 11.18
N LYS A 111 -12.08 5.18 12.25
CA LYS A 111 -12.57 4.16 13.19
C LYS A 111 -13.40 3.04 12.53
N GLY A 112 -13.97 3.32 11.35
CA GLY A 112 -14.77 2.38 10.56
C GLY A 112 -13.96 1.51 9.59
N GLY A 113 -12.64 1.63 9.56
CA GLY A 113 -11.76 0.86 8.67
C GLY A 113 -11.55 1.50 7.29
N GLN A 114 -11.96 2.75 7.08
CA GLN A 114 -11.78 3.42 5.80
C GLN A 114 -10.44 4.14 5.75
N PHE A 115 -9.60 3.83 4.76
CA PHE A 115 -8.59 4.77 4.29
C PHE A 115 -9.25 5.84 3.44
N THR A 116 -8.89 7.10 3.68
CA THR A 116 -9.62 8.26 3.15
C THR A 116 -8.69 9.35 2.64
N ILE A 117 -9.13 10.11 1.64
CA ILE A 117 -8.34 11.21 1.09
C ILE A 117 -8.25 12.44 2.02
N ASN A 118 -9.11 12.54 3.03
CA ASN A 118 -9.31 13.76 3.82
C ASN A 118 -9.65 13.51 5.30
N GLY A 119 -9.49 12.28 5.80
CA GLY A 119 -9.82 11.90 7.18
C GLY A 119 -11.30 11.62 7.43
N LEU A 120 -12.18 11.79 6.43
CA LEU A 120 -13.61 11.54 6.56
C LEU A 120 -14.02 10.26 5.84
N PRO A 121 -14.92 9.42 6.42
CA PRO A 121 -15.35 8.15 5.81
C PRO A 121 -15.82 8.28 4.35
N SER A 122 -16.42 9.42 3.99
CA SER A 122 -16.88 9.69 2.63
C SER A 122 -15.78 9.83 1.58
N GLY A 123 -14.54 10.05 2.00
CA GLY A 123 -13.37 10.17 1.13
C GLY A 123 -12.73 8.84 0.73
N THR A 124 -13.38 7.70 1.03
CA THR A 124 -12.84 6.36 0.72
C THR A 124 -13.14 5.91 -0.71
N VAL A 125 -12.18 5.18 -1.29
CA VAL A 125 -12.25 4.56 -2.63
C VAL A 125 -11.45 3.25 -2.64
N ASP A 126 -11.86 2.28 -3.45
CA ASP A 126 -11.24 0.94 -3.51
C ASP A 126 -9.74 1.00 -3.82
N CYS A 127 -9.33 1.86 -4.75
CA CYS A 127 -7.92 1.96 -5.14
C CYS A 127 -7.03 2.43 -3.99
N LEU A 128 -7.50 3.37 -3.16
CA LEU A 128 -6.75 3.84 -2.00
C LEU A 128 -6.73 2.77 -0.90
N GLN A 129 -7.89 2.19 -0.60
CA GLN A 129 -8.04 1.14 0.41
C GLN A 129 -7.11 -0.03 0.13
N GLY A 130 -7.16 -0.57 -1.09
CA GLY A 130 -6.34 -1.70 -1.51
C GLY A 130 -4.84 -1.37 -1.50
N ASN A 131 -4.43 -0.23 -2.06
CA ASN A 131 -3.02 0.17 -2.08
C ASN A 131 -2.44 0.29 -0.67
N LEU A 132 -3.14 0.92 0.27
CA LEU A 132 -2.62 1.11 1.62
C LEU A 132 -2.62 -0.18 2.44
N CYS A 133 -3.66 -1.02 2.29
CA CYS A 133 -3.66 -2.35 2.91
C CYS A 133 -2.49 -3.20 2.40
N GLU A 134 -2.27 -3.22 1.07
CA GLU A 134 -1.14 -3.92 0.45
C GLU A 134 0.21 -3.36 0.93
N SER A 135 0.36 -2.02 0.93
CA SER A 135 1.62 -1.35 1.27
C SER A 135 2.04 -1.60 2.71
N LEU A 136 1.09 -1.55 3.66
CA LEU A 136 1.40 -1.80 5.07
C LEU A 136 1.86 -3.25 5.30
N LEU A 137 1.26 -4.22 4.61
CA LEU A 137 1.75 -5.60 4.64
C LEU A 137 3.15 -5.74 4.03
N ASP A 138 3.40 -5.12 2.87
CA ASP A 138 4.70 -5.17 2.19
C ASP A 138 5.84 -4.53 3.01
N LEU A 139 5.53 -3.49 3.79
CA LEU A 139 6.46 -2.83 4.71
C LEU A 139 6.74 -3.66 5.97
N GLY A 140 5.94 -4.71 6.23
CA GLY A 140 6.00 -5.51 7.44
C GLY A 140 5.34 -4.84 8.66
N TYR A 141 4.49 -3.84 8.46
CA TYR A 141 3.85 -3.11 9.54
C TYR A 141 2.60 -3.85 10.03
N GLU A 142 2.59 -4.22 11.31
CA GLU A 142 1.47 -4.87 11.95
C GLU A 142 0.73 -3.92 12.89
N ASP A 143 -0.58 -3.80 12.69
CA ASP A 143 -1.45 -3.06 13.60
C ASP A 143 -2.86 -3.69 13.60
N PRO A 144 -3.51 -3.89 14.77
CA PRO A 144 -4.85 -4.48 14.84
C PRO A 144 -5.94 -3.69 14.10
N TRP A 145 -5.76 -2.39 13.88
CA TRP A 145 -6.69 -1.58 13.08
C TRP A 145 -6.66 -1.94 11.60
N LEU A 146 -5.59 -2.55 11.12
CA LEU A 146 -5.51 -3.03 9.74
C LEU A 146 -6.54 -4.14 9.47
N ASP A 147 -6.88 -4.95 10.47
CA ASP A 147 -7.91 -6.00 10.34
C ASP A 147 -9.29 -5.37 10.03
N LYS A 148 -9.61 -4.22 10.65
CA LYS A 148 -10.83 -3.46 10.32
C LYS A 148 -10.79 -2.89 8.91
N ALA A 149 -9.61 -2.52 8.41
CA ALA A 149 -9.45 -2.03 7.05
C ALA A 149 -9.73 -3.13 6.01
N PHE A 150 -9.26 -4.35 6.27
CA PHE A 150 -9.56 -5.52 5.42
C PHE A 150 -11.02 -5.93 5.50
N GLU A 151 -11.60 -5.96 6.70
CA GLU A 151 -13.02 -6.28 6.91
C GLU A 151 -13.94 -5.27 6.20
N TRP A 152 -13.66 -3.96 6.30
CA TRP A 152 -14.37 -2.92 5.55
C TRP A 152 -14.25 -3.15 4.04
N MET A 153 -13.04 -3.42 3.55
CA MET A 153 -12.79 -3.68 2.13
C MET A 153 -13.61 -4.88 1.63
N ALA A 154 -13.67 -5.97 2.40
CA ALA A 154 -14.45 -7.17 2.06
C ALA A 154 -15.95 -6.87 1.96
N ARG A 155 -16.53 -6.29 3.03
CA ARG A 155 -17.95 -5.89 3.08
C ARG A 155 -18.35 -5.04 1.90
N THR A 156 -17.51 -4.08 1.54
CA THR A 156 -17.86 -3.14 0.48
C THR A 156 -17.77 -3.76 -0.91
N VAL A 157 -16.98 -4.81 -1.12
CA VAL A 157 -16.89 -5.55 -2.38
C VAL A 157 -18.04 -6.55 -2.52
N THR A 158 -18.35 -7.30 -1.46
CA THR A 158 -19.43 -8.32 -1.47
C THR A 158 -20.82 -7.71 -1.33
N GLY A 159 -20.92 -6.56 -0.65
CA GLY A 159 -22.20 -5.99 -0.24
C GLY A 159 -22.75 -6.57 1.06
N GLU A 160 -22.03 -7.47 1.71
CA GLU A 160 -22.48 -8.10 2.94
C GLU A 160 -22.31 -7.19 4.16
N GLY A 161 -23.38 -7.04 4.93
CA GLY A 161 -23.38 -6.26 6.17
C GLY A 161 -23.03 -4.78 5.99
N ILE A 162 -23.39 -4.19 4.84
CA ILE A 162 -23.23 -2.76 4.53
C ILE A 162 -24.54 -2.18 3.99
N ALA A 163 -24.93 -1.00 4.47
CA ALA A 163 -26.15 -0.35 4.02
C ALA A 163 -25.95 0.46 2.72
N PRO A 164 -27.02 0.69 1.93
CA PRO A 164 -27.01 1.63 0.83
C PRO A 164 -26.63 3.05 1.27
N MET A 165 -26.02 3.82 0.37
CA MET A 165 -25.59 5.20 0.64
C MET A 165 -26.71 6.14 1.12
N GLN A 166 -27.97 5.86 0.71
CA GLN A 166 -29.15 6.64 1.09
C GLN A 166 -29.48 6.53 2.57
N ASN A 167 -29.12 5.43 3.23
CA ASN A 167 -29.35 5.23 4.66
C ASN A 167 -28.29 5.96 5.49
N LYS A 168 -28.42 7.28 5.63
CA LYS A 168 -27.44 8.13 6.33
C LYS A 168 -27.28 7.82 7.82
N ALA A 169 -28.27 7.17 8.44
CA ALA A 169 -28.23 6.77 9.84
C ALA A 169 -27.43 5.46 10.06
N ALA A 170 -27.22 4.65 9.02
CA ALA A 170 -26.46 3.42 9.14
C ALA A 170 -24.98 3.71 9.41
N PRO A 171 -24.37 3.06 10.43
CA PRO A 171 -22.97 3.28 10.80
C PRO A 171 -22.01 2.75 9.72
N VAL A 172 -22.39 1.68 9.03
CA VAL A 172 -21.63 1.06 7.94
C VAL A 172 -22.47 1.17 6.67
N ARG A 173 -22.06 2.03 5.73
CA ARG A 173 -22.79 2.31 4.49
C ARG A 173 -21.86 2.73 3.36
N TYR A 174 -22.32 2.61 2.13
CA TYR A 174 -21.62 3.14 0.96
C TYR A 174 -21.53 4.68 0.95
N TYR A 175 -20.55 5.21 0.23
CA TYR A 175 -20.29 6.65 0.05
C TYR A 175 -20.12 7.01 -1.43
N ALA A 176 -19.85 8.28 -1.74
CA ALA A 176 -19.72 8.74 -3.12
C ALA A 176 -18.59 8.04 -3.89
N GLY A 177 -17.43 7.83 -3.26
CA GLY A 177 -16.27 7.16 -3.86
C GLY A 177 -16.47 5.65 -3.96
N LYS A 178 -16.41 4.95 -2.82
CA LYS A 178 -16.85 3.56 -2.71
C LYS A 178 -18.37 3.47 -2.66
N CYS A 179 -18.99 3.37 -3.83
CA CYS A 179 -20.43 3.60 -4.01
C CYS A 179 -21.29 2.34 -4.13
N GLY A 180 -20.68 1.16 -4.16
CA GLY A 180 -21.41 -0.10 -4.23
C GLY A 180 -20.51 -1.33 -4.24
N PRO A 181 -21.13 -2.53 -4.29
CA PRO A 181 -20.44 -3.80 -4.42
C PRO A 181 -19.81 -3.96 -5.80
N ASN A 182 -19.17 -5.11 -6.06
CA ASN A 182 -18.58 -5.45 -7.36
C ASN A 182 -17.62 -4.38 -7.90
N PHE A 183 -16.82 -3.80 -6.99
CA PHE A 183 -15.85 -2.75 -7.31
C PHE A 183 -16.45 -1.48 -7.94
N ALA A 184 -17.74 -1.21 -7.69
CA ALA A 184 -18.39 0.01 -8.17
C ALA A 184 -17.72 1.26 -7.60
N CYS A 185 -17.35 2.17 -8.50
CA CYS A 185 -16.56 3.36 -8.16
C CYS A 185 -17.24 4.64 -8.66
N GLY A 186 -17.40 5.62 -7.77
CA GLY A 186 -17.99 6.92 -8.11
C GLY A 186 -17.24 7.67 -9.21
N SER A 187 -15.92 7.55 -9.26
CA SER A 187 -15.08 8.15 -10.31
C SER A 187 -15.15 7.39 -11.64
N ASN A 188 -15.73 6.19 -11.66
CA ASN A 188 -15.93 5.37 -12.86
C ASN A 188 -17.42 5.27 -13.22
N ASN A 189 -18.16 6.38 -13.12
CA ASN A 189 -19.60 6.43 -13.41
C ASN A 189 -20.44 5.40 -12.64
N LYS A 190 -20.01 5.04 -11.41
CA LYS A 190 -20.63 4.01 -10.57
C LYS A 190 -20.57 2.59 -11.16
N LEU A 191 -19.77 2.38 -12.20
CA LEU A 191 -19.49 1.08 -12.80
C LEU A 191 -18.30 0.40 -12.12
N PRO A 192 -18.16 -0.94 -12.25
CA PRO A 192 -17.00 -1.68 -11.78
C PRO A 192 -15.69 -1.07 -12.31
N CYS A 193 -14.73 -0.81 -11.43
CA CYS A 193 -13.46 -0.17 -11.77
C CYS A 193 -12.28 -1.12 -11.62
N ALA A 194 -11.61 -1.42 -12.74
CA ALA A 194 -10.46 -2.33 -12.77
C ALA A 194 -9.30 -1.85 -11.88
N TRP A 195 -9.02 -0.54 -11.84
CA TRP A 195 -7.98 0.03 -10.99
C TRP A 195 -8.23 -0.19 -9.50
N GLY A 196 -9.49 -0.13 -9.07
CA GLY A 196 -9.88 -0.47 -7.69
C GLY A 196 -9.77 -1.97 -7.45
N ALA A 197 -10.34 -2.77 -8.35
CA ALA A 197 -10.38 -4.22 -8.24
C ALA A 197 -8.98 -4.83 -8.09
N VAL A 198 -8.04 -4.46 -8.96
CA VAL A 198 -6.66 -4.99 -8.91
C VAL A 198 -6.01 -4.71 -7.56
N LYS A 199 -6.17 -3.50 -7.01
CA LYS A 199 -5.55 -3.14 -5.72
C LYS A 199 -6.18 -3.86 -4.54
N VAL A 200 -7.49 -4.03 -4.56
CA VAL A 200 -8.19 -4.82 -3.54
C VAL A 200 -7.74 -6.29 -3.59
N MET A 201 -7.68 -6.90 -4.78
CA MET A 201 -7.30 -8.30 -4.93
C MET A 201 -5.82 -8.55 -4.57
N LEU A 202 -4.93 -7.61 -4.88
CA LEU A 202 -3.52 -7.68 -4.45
C LEU A 202 -3.37 -7.62 -2.93
N ALA A 203 -4.16 -6.78 -2.25
CA ALA A 203 -4.15 -6.74 -0.79
C ALA A 203 -4.63 -8.07 -0.18
N PHE A 204 -5.75 -8.63 -0.69
CA PHE A 204 -6.26 -9.91 -0.19
C PHE A 204 -5.33 -11.09 -0.46
N SER A 205 -4.63 -11.10 -1.60
CA SER A 205 -3.69 -12.19 -1.92
C SER A 205 -2.51 -12.25 -0.93
N LYS A 206 -2.16 -11.11 -0.31
CA LYS A 206 -1.10 -10.99 0.69
C LYS A 206 -1.56 -11.16 2.13
N LEU A 207 -2.86 -11.09 2.41
CA LEU A 207 -3.38 -11.23 3.78
C LEU A 207 -3.17 -12.68 4.31
N PRO A 208 -2.47 -12.87 5.44
CA PRO A 208 -2.24 -14.20 6.01
C PRO A 208 -3.54 -14.92 6.37
N LYS A 209 -3.61 -16.24 6.14
CA LYS A 209 -4.80 -17.06 6.44
C LYS A 209 -5.38 -16.84 7.84
N PRO A 210 -4.58 -16.79 8.93
CA PRO A 210 -5.13 -16.57 10.27
C PRO A 210 -5.83 -15.22 10.48
N LYS A 211 -5.60 -14.23 9.60
CA LYS A 211 -6.25 -12.92 9.65
C LYS A 211 -7.49 -12.82 8.74
N ARG A 212 -7.83 -13.88 8.00
CA ARG A 212 -9.00 -13.89 7.11
C ARG A 212 -10.25 -14.18 7.90
N THR A 213 -11.25 -13.30 7.78
CA THR A 213 -12.59 -13.51 8.33
C THR A 213 -13.43 -14.33 7.33
N ALA A 214 -14.62 -14.77 7.74
CA ALA A 214 -15.55 -15.47 6.86
C ALA A 214 -15.97 -14.64 5.62
N LEU A 215 -15.83 -13.31 5.67
CA LEU A 215 -16.08 -12.42 4.53
C LEU A 215 -14.90 -12.36 3.54
N ILE A 216 -13.73 -12.87 3.93
CA ILE A 216 -12.48 -12.78 3.17
C ILE A 216 -12.04 -14.15 2.63
N ASP A 217 -12.39 -15.24 3.31
CA ASP A 217 -11.94 -16.61 2.97
C ASP A 217 -12.55 -17.17 1.67
#